data_AF-A0AA93BBF9-F1
#
_entry.id   AF-A0AA93BBF9-F1
#
_cell.length_a   1.000
_cell.length_b   1.000
_cell.length_c   1.000
_cell.angle_alpha   90.00
_cell.angle_beta   90.00
_cell.angle_gamma   90.00
#
_symmetry.space_group_name_H-M   'P 1'
#
loop_
_entity.id
_entity.type
_entity.pdbx_description
1 polymer ?
#
loop_
_entity_poly.entity_id
_entity_poly.type
_entity_poly.pdbx_seq_one_letter_code
_entity_poly.pdbx_strand_id
1 'polypeptide(L)'
;MSIEIFDDDIEQLRDDLSVEPWNVISNDDVRNSCLLPIRISYEFVDMGDTEYGFNQNFSEKDTFEYFDCMKYISGRTIDELLMDDGFRLRRHSALHKPLKSALDKLELGITEGQPIIFHFGLYTDKKQMASRESGVRSPRIYFMQGSYGVIYPLFFDPYHEITK
;
A
#
# COMPACT_ATOMS: atom_id res chain seq x y z
N MET A 1 -27.86 -24.34 3.80
CA MET A 1 -27.83 -23.75 2.46
C MET A 1 -26.37 -23.80 2.04
N SER A 2 -25.99 -24.79 1.24
CA SER A 2 -24.65 -24.86 0.64
C SER A 2 -24.67 -23.94 -0.58
N ILE A 3 -23.70 -23.04 -0.67
CA ILE A 3 -23.44 -22.31 -1.90
C ILE A 3 -22.55 -23.25 -2.70
N GLU A 4 -23.11 -23.86 -3.74
CA GLU A 4 -22.33 -24.57 -4.76
C GLU A 4 -21.71 -23.48 -5.64
N ILE A 5 -20.41 -23.27 -5.51
CA ILE A 5 -19.64 -22.40 -6.40
C ILE A 5 -19.11 -23.30 -7.50
N PHE A 6 -19.51 -23.06 -8.75
CA PHE A 6 -19.04 -23.84 -9.89
C PHE A 6 -17.66 -23.35 -10.31
N ASP A 7 -16.82 -24.25 -10.83
CA ASP A 7 -15.46 -23.90 -11.26
C ASP A 7 -15.48 -22.80 -12.34
N ASP A 8 -16.49 -22.79 -13.21
CA ASP A 8 -16.73 -21.75 -14.21
C ASP A 8 -17.03 -20.37 -13.58
N ASP A 9 -17.74 -20.33 -12.45
CA ASP A 9 -17.99 -19.08 -11.71
C ASP A 9 -16.70 -18.56 -11.06
N ILE A 10 -15.81 -19.45 -10.63
CA ILE A 10 -14.50 -19.10 -10.09
C ILE A 10 -13.57 -18.62 -11.20
N GLU A 11 -13.57 -19.27 -12.36
CA GLU A 11 -12.77 -18.83 -13.52
C GLU A 11 -13.25 -17.47 -14.02
N GLN A 12 -14.56 -17.26 -14.12
CA GLN A 12 -15.10 -15.96 -14.51
C GLN A 12 -14.79 -14.86 -13.48
N LEU A 13 -14.87 -15.17 -12.17
CA LEU A 13 -14.41 -14.25 -11.13
C LEU A 13 -12.90 -13.96 -11.21
N ARG A 14 -12.07 -14.96 -11.55
CA ARG A 14 -10.63 -14.75 -11.73
C ARG A 14 -10.34 -13.91 -12.96
N ASP A 15 -11.04 -14.12 -14.05
CA ASP A 15 -10.89 -13.33 -15.28
C ASP A 15 -11.34 -11.88 -15.06
N ASP A 16 -12.47 -11.66 -14.38
CA ASP A 16 -12.94 -10.32 -14.00
C ASP A 16 -11.97 -9.60 -13.04
N LEU A 17 -11.27 -10.35 -12.19
CA LEU A 17 -10.21 -9.85 -11.31
C LEU A 17 -8.84 -9.72 -12.01
N SER A 18 -8.63 -10.38 -13.14
CA SER A 18 -7.38 -10.37 -13.91
C SER A 18 -7.19 -9.12 -14.77
N VAL A 19 -8.25 -8.33 -14.95
CA VAL A 19 -8.16 -7.02 -15.59
C VAL A 19 -7.35 -6.12 -14.67
N GLU A 20 -6.12 -5.78 -15.08
CA GLU A 20 -5.20 -4.88 -14.36
C GLU A 20 -5.98 -3.70 -13.77
N PRO A 21 -6.22 -3.67 -12.44
CA PRO A 21 -7.22 -2.80 -11.85
C PRO A 21 -7.00 -1.33 -12.20
N TRP A 22 -5.74 -0.91 -12.28
CA TRP A 22 -5.34 0.47 -12.58
C TRP A 22 -5.59 0.91 -14.03
N ASN A 23 -5.66 0.00 -15.00
CA ASN A 23 -5.90 0.35 -16.41
C ASN A 23 -7.34 0.81 -16.67
N VAL A 24 -8.25 0.57 -15.70
CA VAL A 24 -9.69 0.86 -15.81
C VAL A 24 -10.16 1.84 -14.73
N ILE A 25 -9.34 2.12 -13.72
CA ILE A 25 -9.71 3.03 -12.64
C ILE A 25 -9.64 4.48 -13.12
N SER A 26 -10.79 5.15 -13.15
CA SER A 26 -10.88 6.58 -13.40
C SER A 26 -10.49 7.40 -12.17
N ASN A 27 -10.18 8.69 -12.37
CA ASN A 27 -9.96 9.61 -11.24
C ASN A 27 -11.16 9.69 -10.29
N ASP A 28 -12.39 9.50 -10.79
CA ASP A 28 -13.59 9.52 -9.97
C ASP A 28 -13.73 8.22 -9.16
N ASP A 29 -13.31 7.08 -9.70
CA ASP A 29 -13.25 5.81 -8.94
C ASP A 29 -12.25 5.92 -7.77
N VAL A 30 -11.09 6.54 -8.00
CA VAL A 30 -10.11 6.84 -6.93
C VAL A 30 -10.73 7.74 -5.87
N ARG A 31 -11.42 8.82 -6.28
CA ARG A 31 -12.07 9.74 -5.33
C ARG A 31 -13.16 9.04 -4.53
N ASN A 32 -14.01 8.26 -5.18
CA ASN A 32 -15.09 7.52 -4.51
C ASN A 32 -14.54 6.46 -3.56
N SER A 33 -13.46 5.79 -3.95
CA SER A 33 -12.77 4.81 -3.12
C SER A 33 -12.24 5.41 -1.81
N CYS A 34 -11.87 6.71 -1.80
CA CYS A 34 -11.44 7.38 -0.57
C CYS A 34 -12.54 7.50 0.50
N LEU A 35 -13.82 7.40 0.09
CA LEU A 35 -15.00 7.52 0.95
C LEU A 35 -15.52 6.15 1.43
N LEU A 36 -14.91 5.06 0.97
CA LEU A 36 -15.34 3.70 1.31
C LEU A 36 -14.41 3.10 2.39
N PRO A 37 -14.93 2.22 3.25
CA PRO A 37 -14.11 1.49 4.21
C PRO A 37 -13.03 0.68 3.52
N ILE A 38 -11.81 0.78 4.04
CA ILE A 38 -10.62 0.13 3.48
C ILE A 38 -10.76 -1.38 3.54
N ARG A 39 -10.41 -2.01 2.41
CA ARG A 39 -10.19 -3.45 2.23
C ARG A 39 -8.76 -3.66 1.76
N ILE A 40 -8.10 -4.70 2.24
CA ILE A 40 -6.68 -4.93 1.95
C ILE A 40 -6.56 -6.10 0.97
N SER A 41 -5.91 -5.88 -0.16
CA SER A 41 -5.49 -6.94 -1.09
C SER A 41 -3.96 -7.01 -1.14
N TYR A 42 -3.40 -8.19 -0.94
CA TYR A 42 -1.96 -8.43 -0.93
C TYR A 42 -1.39 -8.83 -2.30
N GLU A 43 -2.18 -8.71 -3.36
CA GLU A 43 -1.85 -9.20 -4.70
C GLU A 43 -0.54 -8.64 -5.28
N PHE A 44 -0.24 -7.36 -5.01
CA PHE A 44 0.94 -6.66 -5.55
C PHE A 44 2.03 -6.44 -4.51
N VAL A 45 2.02 -7.23 -3.43
CA VAL A 45 3.06 -7.12 -2.41
C VAL A 45 4.40 -7.53 -3.02
N ASP A 46 5.36 -6.63 -2.95
CA ASP A 46 6.72 -6.89 -3.38
C ASP A 46 7.36 -7.92 -2.43
N MET A 47 7.68 -9.10 -2.97
CA MET A 47 8.34 -10.17 -2.23
C MET A 47 9.85 -10.27 -2.54
N GLY A 48 10.43 -9.29 -3.24
CA GLY A 48 11.86 -9.21 -3.50
C GLY A 48 12.30 -8.61 -4.82
N ASP A 49 11.37 -8.07 -5.62
CA ASP A 49 11.65 -7.45 -6.91
C ASP A 49 12.26 -6.05 -6.72
N THR A 50 11.98 -5.39 -5.59
CA THR A 50 12.63 -4.14 -5.19
C THR A 50 13.54 -4.30 -3.98
N GLU A 51 14.38 -3.27 -3.75
CA GLU A 51 15.19 -3.17 -2.53
C GLU A 51 14.37 -2.85 -1.26
N TYR A 52 13.05 -2.74 -1.42
CA TYR A 52 12.06 -2.44 -0.40
C TYR A 52 11.05 -3.59 -0.21
N GLY A 53 11.34 -4.80 -0.70
CA GLY A 53 10.44 -5.94 -0.59
C GLY A 53 10.20 -6.42 0.85
N PHE A 54 9.12 -7.19 1.02
CA PHE A 54 8.74 -7.83 2.28
C PHE A 54 9.57 -9.07 2.62
N ASN A 55 10.54 -9.44 1.78
CA ASN A 55 11.54 -10.46 2.10
C ASN A 55 12.70 -9.94 2.97
N GLN A 56 12.73 -8.64 3.27
CA GLN A 56 13.70 -8.02 4.17
C GLN A 56 13.50 -8.48 5.63
N ASN A 57 14.49 -8.24 6.49
CA ASN A 57 14.38 -8.54 7.91
C ASN A 57 13.38 -7.61 8.61
N PHE A 58 12.32 -8.20 9.16
CA PHE A 58 11.40 -7.58 10.11
C PHE A 58 11.91 -7.78 11.53
N SER A 59 11.91 -6.72 12.33
CA SER A 59 11.99 -6.85 13.77
C SER A 59 10.62 -7.26 14.33
N GLU A 60 10.62 -7.84 15.54
CA GLU A 60 9.39 -8.15 16.26
C GLU A 60 8.46 -6.92 16.37
N LYS A 61 9.05 -5.75 16.61
CA LYS A 61 8.31 -4.49 16.65
C LYS A 61 7.66 -4.14 15.31
N ASP A 62 8.38 -4.30 14.18
CA ASP A 62 7.80 -4.06 12.86
C ASP A 62 6.56 -4.92 12.63
N THR A 63 6.63 -6.20 13.00
CA THR A 63 5.51 -7.14 12.84
C THR A 63 4.31 -6.73 13.66
N PHE A 64 4.48 -6.40 14.95
CA PHE A 64 3.37 -5.96 15.81
C PHE A 64 2.73 -4.68 15.30
N GLU A 65 3.54 -3.68 14.99
CA GLU A 65 3.05 -2.36 14.55
C GLU A 65 2.39 -2.46 13.17
N TYR A 66 2.89 -3.34 12.29
CA TYR A 66 2.24 -3.64 11.03
C TYR A 66 0.84 -4.20 11.24
N PHE A 67 0.67 -5.26 12.03
CA PHE A 67 -0.64 -5.83 12.28
C PHE A 67 -1.59 -4.86 12.99
N ASP A 68 -1.10 -4.05 13.93
CA ASP A 68 -1.91 -3.04 14.59
C ASP A 68 -2.38 -1.95 13.62
N CYS A 69 -1.48 -1.45 12.76
CA CYS A 69 -1.82 -0.50 11.70
C CYS A 69 -2.82 -1.09 10.71
N MET A 70 -2.60 -2.32 10.22
CA MET A 70 -3.52 -2.96 9.27
C MET A 70 -4.90 -3.17 9.87
N LYS A 71 -4.99 -3.53 11.16
CA LYS A 71 -6.26 -3.58 11.89
C LYS A 71 -6.89 -2.20 12.06
N TYR A 72 -6.09 -1.19 12.37
CA TYR A 72 -6.56 0.18 12.59
C TYR A 72 -7.21 0.79 11.35
N ILE A 73 -6.57 0.61 10.19
CA ILE A 73 -7.08 1.13 8.92
C ILE A 73 -8.26 0.29 8.39
N SER A 74 -8.33 -1.00 8.74
CA SER A 74 -9.41 -1.87 8.31
C SER A 74 -10.76 -1.34 8.81
N GLY A 75 -11.66 -1.02 7.88
CA GLY A 75 -12.99 -0.48 8.20
C GLY A 75 -13.06 1.04 8.31
N ARG A 76 -11.94 1.76 8.16
CA ARG A 76 -11.90 3.24 8.05
C ARG A 76 -11.76 3.66 6.60
N THR A 77 -12.12 4.90 6.29
CA THR A 77 -11.91 5.47 4.95
C THR A 77 -10.55 6.15 4.84
N ILE A 78 -10.02 6.32 3.63
CA ILE A 78 -8.77 7.08 3.42
C ILE A 78 -8.95 8.53 3.86
N ASP A 79 -10.12 9.13 3.61
CA ASP A 79 -10.40 10.51 4.01
C ASP A 79 -10.39 10.67 5.54
N GLU A 80 -10.95 9.71 6.28
CA GLU A 80 -10.86 9.70 7.75
C GLU A 80 -9.42 9.62 8.23
N LEU A 81 -8.60 8.75 7.62
CA LEU A 81 -7.19 8.57 7.99
C LEU A 81 -6.32 9.77 7.61
N LEU A 82 -6.66 10.51 6.55
CA LEU A 82 -5.97 11.75 6.18
C LEU A 82 -6.25 12.89 7.16
N MET A 83 -7.39 12.85 7.85
CA MET A 83 -7.78 13.81 8.89
C MET A 83 -7.30 13.40 10.29
N ASP A 84 -6.72 12.22 10.44
CA ASP A 84 -6.28 11.67 11.72
C ASP A 84 -4.81 12.03 11.99
N ASP A 85 -4.58 13.08 12.80
CA ASP A 85 -3.23 13.51 13.19
C ASP A 85 -2.41 12.42 13.93
N GLY A 86 -3.08 11.42 14.52
CA GLY A 86 -2.46 10.29 15.18
C GLY A 86 -1.95 9.22 14.20
N PHE A 87 -2.66 9.04 13.08
CA PHE A 87 -2.33 8.08 12.05
C PHE A 87 -1.63 8.77 10.87
N ARG A 88 -0.31 8.65 10.82
CA ARG A 88 0.57 9.39 9.88
C ARG A 88 0.45 8.90 8.43
N LEU A 89 -0.72 9.02 7.83
CA LEU A 89 -0.98 8.74 6.42
C LEU A 89 -0.51 9.93 5.57
N ARG A 90 0.15 9.63 4.45
CA ARG A 90 0.59 10.64 3.49
C ARG A 90 0.28 10.20 2.07
N ARG A 91 -0.25 11.13 1.29
CA ARG A 91 -0.50 10.99 -0.15
C ARG A 91 0.70 11.51 -0.95
N HIS A 92 1.10 10.80 -1.99
CA HIS A 92 2.11 11.25 -2.95
C HIS A 92 1.43 11.84 -4.18
N SER A 93 1.37 13.18 -4.26
CA SER A 93 0.77 13.88 -5.40
C SER A 93 1.64 13.85 -6.67
N ALA A 94 2.92 13.48 -6.54
CA ALA A 94 3.86 13.28 -7.64
C ALA A 94 4.79 12.11 -7.31
N LEU A 95 5.20 11.36 -8.33
CA LEU A 95 6.15 10.26 -8.19
C LEU A 95 7.57 10.80 -8.38
N HIS A 96 8.25 11.12 -7.28
CA HIS A 96 9.68 11.47 -7.32
C HIS A 96 10.52 10.26 -7.76
N LYS A 97 11.72 10.53 -8.28
CA LYS A 97 12.55 9.55 -9.00
C LYS A 97 12.74 8.21 -8.26
N PRO A 98 13.10 8.15 -6.96
CA PRO A 98 13.22 6.88 -6.23
C PRO A 98 11.92 6.08 -6.16
N LEU A 99 10.80 6.72 -5.81
CA LEU A 99 9.50 6.05 -5.74
C LEU A 99 9.06 5.55 -7.12
N LYS A 100 9.24 6.36 -8.16
CA LYS A 100 8.97 5.96 -9.54
C LYS A 100 9.80 4.72 -9.92
N SER A 101 11.10 4.72 -9.64
CA SER A 101 11.96 3.58 -9.94
C SER A 101 11.58 2.30 -9.18
N ALA A 102 11.08 2.40 -7.95
CA ALA A 102 10.55 1.24 -7.23
C ALA A 102 9.26 0.72 -7.86
N LEU A 103 8.33 1.62 -8.24
CA LEU A 103 7.07 1.25 -8.90
C LEU A 103 7.29 0.66 -10.29
N ASP A 104 8.22 1.21 -11.07
CA ASP A 104 8.56 0.72 -12.42
C ASP A 104 9.03 -0.75 -12.38
N LYS A 105 9.69 -1.20 -11.29
CA LYS A 105 10.14 -2.60 -11.11
C LYS A 105 8.99 -3.58 -10.85
N LEU A 106 7.87 -3.09 -10.32
CA LEU A 106 6.69 -3.91 -10.05
C LEU A 106 5.79 -4.04 -11.29
N GLU A 107 6.15 -3.37 -12.40
CA GLU A 107 5.44 -3.42 -13.68
C GLU A 107 3.93 -3.14 -13.57
N LEU A 108 3.51 -2.36 -12.56
CA LEU A 108 2.11 -2.10 -12.22
C LEU A 108 1.36 -1.19 -13.20
N GLY A 109 1.88 -0.90 -14.39
CA GLY A 109 1.21 -0.07 -15.40
C GLY A 109 0.73 1.32 -14.96
N ILE A 110 1.18 1.85 -13.81
CA ILE A 110 0.68 3.12 -13.24
C ILE A 110 1.13 4.29 -14.13
N THR A 111 0.17 5.08 -14.61
CA THR A 111 0.43 6.26 -15.45
C THR A 111 0.60 7.54 -14.63
N GLU A 112 1.38 8.50 -15.16
CA GLU A 112 1.53 9.83 -14.55
C GLU A 112 0.17 10.56 -14.49
N GLY A 113 -0.19 11.09 -13.31
CA GLY A 113 -1.39 11.92 -13.12
C GLY A 113 -2.45 11.35 -12.18
N GLN A 114 -2.30 10.10 -11.71
CA GLN A 114 -3.19 9.50 -10.72
C GLN A 114 -2.54 9.49 -9.34
N PRO A 115 -2.99 10.32 -8.38
CA PRO A 115 -2.44 10.33 -7.02
C PRO A 115 -3.02 9.17 -6.19
N ILE A 116 -2.63 7.95 -6.55
CA ILE A 116 -3.07 6.69 -5.94
C ILE A 116 -2.05 6.08 -4.98
N ILE A 117 -0.86 6.67 -4.85
CA ILE A 117 0.19 6.14 -3.98
C ILE A 117 0.19 6.87 -2.64
N PHE A 118 0.18 6.08 -1.58
CA PHE A 118 0.19 6.54 -0.21
C PHE A 118 1.28 5.83 0.57
N HIS A 119 1.61 6.38 1.74
CA HIS A 119 2.29 5.60 2.76
C HIS A 119 1.80 5.97 4.15
N PHE A 120 1.91 5.02 5.07
CA PHE A 120 1.82 5.28 6.51
C PHE A 120 3.09 4.79 7.21
N GLY A 121 3.46 5.45 8.30
CA GLY A 121 4.57 5.03 9.15
C GLY A 121 4.09 4.05 10.22
N LEU A 122 4.86 2.98 10.45
CA LEU A 122 4.59 2.05 11.55
C LEU A 122 4.96 2.68 12.90
N TYR A 123 6.18 3.22 12.97
CA TYR A 123 6.65 3.98 14.12
C TYR A 123 7.82 4.88 13.71
N THR A 124 8.21 5.80 14.58
CA THR A 124 9.35 6.69 14.36
C THR A 124 10.18 6.79 15.63
N ASP A 125 11.49 6.61 15.53
CA ASP A 125 12.40 7.02 16.60
C ASP A 125 12.42 8.55 16.69
N LYS A 126 11.98 9.10 17.83
CA LYS A 126 11.92 10.56 18.02
C LYS A 126 13.29 11.19 18.28
N LYS A 127 14.33 10.40 18.54
CA LYS A 127 15.65 10.88 18.96
C LYS A 127 16.66 10.89 17.81
N GLN A 128 16.47 10.06 16.79
CA GLN A 128 17.44 9.89 15.71
C GLN A 128 16.74 9.79 14.36
N MET A 129 17.39 10.33 13.32
CA MET A 129 16.92 10.17 11.95
C MET A 129 17.13 8.73 11.47
N ALA A 130 16.17 8.22 10.70
CA ALA A 130 16.27 6.88 10.14
C ALA A 130 17.41 6.76 9.12
N SER A 131 18.24 5.74 9.32
CA SER A 131 19.39 5.45 8.48
C SER A 131 19.74 3.97 8.58
N ARG A 132 19.98 3.37 7.42
CA ARG A 132 20.46 1.99 7.32
C ARG A 132 21.85 1.83 7.91
N GLU A 133 22.73 2.83 7.74
CA GLU A 133 24.10 2.83 8.25
C GLU A 133 24.15 2.79 9.79
N SER A 134 23.26 3.53 10.46
CA SER A 134 23.19 3.55 11.93
C SER A 134 22.23 2.50 12.51
N GLY A 135 21.50 1.77 11.66
CA GLY A 135 20.48 0.80 12.07
C GLY A 135 19.20 1.41 12.65
N VAL A 136 19.06 2.74 12.64
CA VAL A 136 17.87 3.43 13.17
C VAL A 136 16.73 3.30 12.16
N ARG A 137 15.64 2.65 12.57
CA ARG A 137 14.46 2.40 11.74
C ARG A 137 13.37 3.45 11.95
N SER A 138 12.67 3.81 10.86
CA SER A 138 11.39 4.52 10.90
C SER A 138 10.51 3.95 9.79
N PRO A 139 10.00 2.73 9.98
CA PRO A 139 9.47 1.95 8.87
C PRO A 139 8.19 2.53 8.30
N ARG A 140 8.03 2.35 6.98
CA ARG A 140 6.86 2.81 6.22
C ARG A 140 6.33 1.71 5.33
N ILE A 141 5.02 1.65 5.26
CA ILE A 141 4.31 0.82 4.30
C ILE A 141 3.79 1.72 3.20
N TYR A 142 4.20 1.44 1.98
CA TYR A 142 3.65 2.07 0.79
C TYR A 142 2.53 1.21 0.27
N PHE A 143 1.46 1.86 -0.19
CA PHE A 143 0.35 1.17 -0.80
C PHE A 143 -0.21 1.97 -1.98
N MET A 144 -0.83 1.26 -2.90
CA MET A 144 -1.64 1.82 -3.97
C MET A 144 -3.11 1.73 -3.60
N GLN A 145 -3.84 2.79 -3.88
CA GLN A 145 -5.30 2.80 -3.80
C GLN A 145 -5.91 2.21 -5.07
N GLY A 146 -6.82 1.26 -4.90
CA GLY A 146 -7.66 0.70 -5.95
C GLY A 146 -9.08 1.25 -5.95
N SER A 147 -9.97 0.57 -6.66
CA SER A 147 -11.42 0.84 -6.67
C SER A 147 -12.09 0.31 -5.39
N TYR A 148 -13.31 0.78 -5.11
CA TYR A 148 -14.20 0.24 -4.07
C TYR A 148 -13.59 0.11 -2.65
N GLY A 149 -12.71 1.04 -2.27
CA GLY A 149 -12.04 1.04 -0.96
C GLY A 149 -10.89 0.04 -0.85
N VAL A 150 -10.49 -0.64 -1.93
CA VAL A 150 -9.36 -1.56 -1.89
C VAL A 150 -8.04 -0.78 -1.83
N ILE A 151 -7.13 -1.22 -0.97
CA ILE A 151 -5.73 -0.82 -0.97
C ILE A 151 -4.85 -2.04 -1.25
N TYR A 152 -3.75 -1.80 -1.94
CA TYR A 152 -2.74 -2.79 -2.28
C TYR A 152 -1.42 -2.41 -1.63
N PRO A 153 -1.01 -3.04 -0.50
CA PRO A 153 0.32 -2.89 0.03
C PRO A 153 1.36 -3.27 -1.03
N LEU A 154 2.35 -2.41 -1.24
CA LEU A 154 3.38 -2.58 -2.25
C LEU A 154 4.71 -2.96 -1.61
N PHE A 155 5.34 -2.06 -0.86
CA PHE A 155 6.67 -2.27 -0.31
C PHE A 155 6.85 -1.70 1.10
N PHE A 156 7.90 -2.20 1.76
CA PHE A 156 8.33 -1.91 3.11
C PHE A 156 9.65 -1.13 3.09
N ASP A 157 9.62 0.13 3.52
CA ASP A 157 10.79 1.00 3.63
C ASP A 157 11.18 1.19 5.11
N PRO A 158 12.06 0.33 5.67
CA PRO A 158 12.43 0.39 7.08
C PRO A 158 13.23 1.63 7.47
N TYR A 159 13.90 2.28 6.51
CA TYR A 159 14.90 3.33 6.77
C TYR A 159 14.54 4.68 6.15
N HIS A 160 13.31 4.83 5.65
CA HIS A 160 12.81 6.07 5.06
C HIS A 160 13.73 6.52 3.89
N GLU A 161 14.08 5.59 3.01
CA GLU A 161 14.98 5.79 1.88
C GLU A 161 14.25 6.17 0.59
N ILE A 162 12.98 5.76 0.44
CA ILE A 162 12.22 6.00 -0.80
C ILE A 162 11.92 7.49 -1.00
N THR A 163 11.86 8.30 0.06
CA THR A 163 11.55 9.75 -0.04
C THR A 163 12.72 10.67 0.31
N LYS A 164 13.94 10.13 0.37
CA LYS A 164 15.17 10.95 0.41
C LYS A 164 15.49 11.45 -0.99
#